data_AF-A0AAV6VG05-F1
#
_entry.id   AF-A0AAV6VG05-F1
#
_cell.length_a   1.000
_cell.length_b   1.000
_cell.length_c   1.000
_cell.angle_alpha   90.00
_cell.angle_beta   90.00
_cell.angle_gamma   90.00
#
_symmetry.space_group_name_H-M   'P 1'
#
loop_
_entity.id
_entity.type
_entity.pdbx_description
1 polymer ?
#
loop_
_entity_poly.entity_id
_entity_poly.type
_entity_poly.pdbx_seq_one_letter_code
_entity_poly.pdbx_strand_id
1 'polypeptide(L)'
;MSDQNIVREWLRSLDLENYYEAFVDNGYDDLEMCKQIGDPDLDAIGVRSAKDRQTVKGAVRTLLEKGGTSVYISLEECGRMGQSQASSQCCFGGLR
;
A
#
# COMPACT_ATOMS: atom_id res chain seq x y z
N MET A 1 0.73 9.47 23.58
CA MET A 1 1.09 8.04 23.70
C MET A 1 1.45 7.60 22.30
N SER A 2 2.53 6.85 22.11
CA SER A 2 3.04 6.59 20.76
C SER A 2 2.13 5.58 20.05
N ASP A 3 1.08 6.06 19.39
CA ASP A 3 0.12 5.31 18.57
C ASP A 3 0.78 4.79 17.28
N GLN A 4 1.94 4.14 17.41
CA GLN A 4 2.67 3.48 16.32
C GLN A 4 2.04 2.09 16.10
N ASN A 5 0.74 2.07 15.77
CA ASN A 5 0.08 0.84 15.38
C ASN A 5 0.53 0.50 13.95
N ILE A 6 1.20 -0.64 13.79
CA ILE A 6 1.74 -1.09 12.50
C ILE A 6 0.63 -1.24 11.43
N VAL A 7 -0.60 -1.54 11.84
CA VAL A 7 -1.76 -1.58 10.94
C VAL A 7 -2.10 -0.19 10.43
N ARG A 8 -1.97 0.85 11.26
CA ARG A 8 -2.19 2.24 10.85
C ARG A 8 -1.18 2.68 9.80
N GLU A 9 0.10 2.39 10.01
CA GLU A 9 1.18 2.71 9.05
C GLU A 9 0.98 1.95 7.72
N TRP A 10 0.57 0.69 7.81
CA TRP A 10 0.24 -0.12 6.64
C TRP A 10 -0.96 0.46 5.86
N LEU A 11 -2.06 0.78 6.55
CA LEU A 11 -3.24 1.41 5.94
C LEU A 11 -2.93 2.78 5.35
N ARG A 12 -2.05 3.57 5.99
CA ARG A 12 -1.58 4.86 5.46
C ARG A 12 -0.85 4.71 4.14
N SER A 13 0.00 3.69 3.97
CA SER A 13 0.64 3.40 2.67
C SER A 13 -0.36 3.05 1.55
N LEU A 14 -1.58 2.65 1.92
CA LEU A 14 -2.65 2.28 1.01
C LEU A 14 -3.66 3.40 0.79
N ASP A 15 -3.49 4.55 1.45
CA ASP A 15 -4.46 5.65 1.51
C ASP A 15 -5.80 5.22 2.15
N LEU A 16 -5.77 4.19 3.01
CA LEU A 16 -6.94 3.62 3.68
C LEU A 16 -6.93 3.89 5.19
N GLU A 17 -6.17 4.89 5.66
CA GLU A 17 -6.07 5.20 7.09
C GLU A 17 -7.42 5.55 7.73
N ASN A 18 -8.39 6.04 6.95
CA ASN A 18 -9.76 6.29 7.41
C ASN A 18 -10.50 5.02 7.86
N TYR A 19 -10.08 3.84 7.39
CA TYR A 19 -10.65 2.56 7.81
C TYR A 19 -9.94 1.98 9.04
N TYR A 20 -8.87 2.60 9.54
CA TYR A 20 -8.09 2.09 10.67
C TYR A 20 -8.94 1.82 11.90
N GLU A 21 -9.81 2.77 12.28
CA GLU A 21 -10.69 2.59 13.44
C GLU A 21 -11.62 1.39 13.24
N ALA A 22 -12.17 1.19 12.04
CA ALA A 22 -13.01 0.04 11.74
C ALA A 22 -12.22 -1.28 11.79
N PHE A 23 -10.97 -1.31 11.31
CA PHE A 23 -10.11 -2.49 11.42
C PHE A 23 -9.86 -2.88 12.89
N VAL A 24 -9.48 -1.91 13.73
CA VAL A 24 -9.21 -2.15 15.15
C VAL A 24 -10.48 -2.53 15.92
N ASP A 25 -11.61 -1.88 15.64
CA ASP A 25 -12.90 -2.20 16.27
C ASP A 25 -13.38 -3.62 15.94
N ASN A 26 -13.05 -4.11 14.73
CA ASN A 26 -13.30 -5.49 14.32
C ASN A 26 -12.23 -6.49 14.79
N GLY A 27 -11.19 -6.07 15.51
CA GLY A 27 -10.13 -6.94 16.04
C GLY A 27 -8.99 -7.25 15.06
N TYR A 28 -8.79 -6.41 14.05
CA TYR A 28 -7.63 -6.44 13.13
C TYR A 28 -6.58 -5.40 13.53
N ASP A 29 -6.08 -5.48 14.77
CA ASP A 29 -5.09 -4.56 15.33
C ASP A 29 -3.63 -4.95 15.07
N ASP A 30 -3.39 -6.14 14.50
CA ASP A 30 -2.07 -6.68 14.15
C ASP A 30 -1.98 -7.21 12.71
N LEU A 31 -0.76 -7.20 12.15
CA LEU A 31 -0.50 -7.69 10.79
C LEU A 31 -0.79 -9.19 10.62
N GLU A 32 -0.79 -9.98 11.70
CA GLU A 32 -1.12 -11.41 11.65
C GLU A 32 -2.59 -11.64 11.30
N MET A 33 -3.48 -10.83 11.84
CA MET A 33 -4.90 -10.86 11.49
C MET A 33 -5.12 -10.28 10.09
N CYS A 34 -4.38 -9.22 9.72
CA CYS A 34 -4.44 -8.66 8.36
C CYS A 34 -4.06 -9.65 7.26
N LYS A 35 -3.16 -10.61 7.53
CA LYS A 35 -2.78 -11.65 6.56
C LYS A 35 -3.94 -12.56 6.13
N GLN A 36 -4.97 -12.68 6.96
CA GLN A 36 -6.11 -13.56 6.74
C GLN A 36 -7.33 -12.82 6.17
N ILE A 37 -7.24 -11.52 5.95
CA ILE A 37 -8.34 -10.69 5.45
C ILE A 37 -8.73 -11.15 4.04
N GLY A 38 -9.98 -11.61 3.92
CA GLY A 38 -10.63 -11.95 2.67
C GLY A 38 -11.74 -10.97 2.29
N ASP A 39 -12.48 -11.34 1.23
CA ASP A 39 -13.73 -10.67 0.87
C ASP A 39 -14.74 -10.57 2.04
N PRO A 40 -15.01 -11.62 2.83
CA PRO A 40 -16.00 -11.53 3.90
C PRO A 40 -15.56 -10.57 5.02
N ASP A 41 -14.27 -10.55 5.37
CA ASP A 41 -13.71 -9.65 6.39
C ASP A 41 -13.82 -8.19 5.95
N LEU A 42 -13.52 -7.90 4.67
CA LEU A 42 -13.66 -6.57 4.10
C LEU A 42 -15.11 -6.08 4.13
N ASP A 43 -16.08 -6.99 3.96
CA ASP A 43 -17.51 -6.63 4.07
C ASP A 43 -17.89 -6.31 5.52
N ALA A 44 -17.38 -7.07 6.49
CA ALA A 44 -17.59 -6.85 7.92
C ALA A 44 -17.02 -5.49 8.39
N ILE A 45 -15.82 -5.15 7.95
CA ILE A 45 -15.19 -3.84 8.23
C ILE A 45 -15.93 -2.69 7.52
N GLY A 46 -16.65 -2.98 6.43
CA GLY A 46 -17.39 -2.00 5.64
C GLY A 46 -16.67 -1.50 4.38
N VAL A 47 -15.57 -2.15 3.98
CA VAL A 47 -14.83 -1.89 2.74
C VAL A 47 -15.54 -2.59 1.56
N ARG A 48 -16.56 -1.93 1.02
CA ARG A 48 -17.38 -2.48 -0.08
C ARG A 48 -16.87 -2.11 -1.47
N SER A 49 -16.00 -1.11 -1.57
CA SER A 49 -15.43 -0.64 -2.85
C SER A 49 -14.53 -1.71 -3.48
N ALA A 50 -14.77 -2.07 -4.73
CA ALA A 50 -13.93 -3.04 -5.45
C ALA A 50 -12.45 -2.61 -5.52
N LYS A 51 -12.20 -1.31 -5.68
CA LYS A 51 -10.86 -0.72 -5.69
C LYS A 51 -10.16 -0.93 -4.35
N ASP A 52 -10.79 -0.54 -3.25
CA ASP A 52 -10.21 -0.64 -1.90
C ASP A 52 -9.97 -2.10 -1.52
N ARG A 53 -10.90 -3.01 -1.87
CA ARG A 53 -10.75 -4.45 -1.66
C ARG A 53 -9.54 -5.01 -2.41
N GLN A 54 -9.30 -4.57 -3.65
CA GLN A 54 -8.10 -4.98 -4.41
C GLN A 54 -6.82 -4.41 -3.81
N THR A 55 -6.84 -3.16 -3.37
CA THR A 55 -5.70 -2.51 -2.69
C THR A 55 -5.30 -3.26 -1.44
N VAL A 56 -6.26 -3.54 -0.55
CA VAL A 56 -6.02 -4.30 0.70
C VAL A 56 -5.45 -5.68 0.39
N LYS A 57 -6.08 -6.45 -0.51
CA LYS A 57 -5.58 -7.78 -0.88
C LYS A 57 -4.19 -7.77 -1.48
N GLY A 58 -3.88 -6.78 -2.33
CA GLY A 58 -2.53 -6.62 -2.89
C GLY A 58 -1.50 -6.31 -1.81
N ALA A 59 -1.89 -5.50 -0.82
CA ALA A 59 -1.04 -5.17 0.31
C ALA A 59 -0.83 -6.36 1.26
N VAL A 60 -1.88 -7.15 1.51
CA VAL A 60 -1.80 -8.42 2.27
C VAL A 60 -0.86 -9.39 1.57
N ARG A 61 -0.95 -9.53 0.24
CA ARG A 61 -0.02 -10.34 -0.55
C ARG A 61 1.42 -9.87 -0.40
N THR A 62 1.64 -8.55 -0.41
CA THR A 62 2.96 -7.97 -0.20
C THR A 62 3.50 -8.26 1.20
N LEU A 63 2.64 -8.19 2.23
CA LEU A 63 2.98 -8.58 3.61
C LEU A 63 3.37 -10.06 3.73
N LEU A 64 2.72 -10.94 2.96
CA LEU A 64 3.02 -12.37 2.92
C LEU A 64 4.35 -12.67 2.22
N GLU A 65 4.63 -12.01 1.10
CA GLU A 65 5.86 -12.24 0.32
C GLU A 65 7.12 -11.63 0.96
N LYS A 66 7.00 -10.46 1.61
CA LYS A 66 8.16 -9.75 2.16
C LYS A 66 8.31 -9.83 3.68
N GLY A 67 7.29 -10.31 4.41
CA GLY A 67 7.22 -10.14 5.86
C GLY A 67 7.12 -8.66 6.26
N GLY A 68 6.72 -8.34 7.49
CA GLY A 68 6.45 -6.96 7.95
C GLY A 68 7.60 -5.94 7.82
N THR A 69 8.79 -6.37 7.40
CA THR A 69 9.99 -5.55 7.19
C THR A 69 9.92 -4.59 6.00
N SER A 70 9.00 -4.78 5.04
CA SER A 70 8.98 -3.94 3.83
C SER A 70 8.27 -2.58 3.98
N VAL A 71 7.65 -2.28 5.13
CA VAL A 71 6.82 -1.06 5.29
C VAL A 71 7.67 0.23 5.29
N TYR A 72 8.98 0.15 5.48
CA TYR A 72 9.87 1.33 5.41
C TYR A 72 10.38 1.69 4.01
N ILE A 73 10.23 0.83 3.01
CA ILE A 73 10.88 1.04 1.69
C ILE A 73 10.07 1.91 0.72
N SER A 74 8.82 2.27 1.06
CA SER A 74 7.99 3.10 0.16
C SER A 74 7.86 4.57 0.57
N LEU A 75 8.36 4.98 1.74
CA LEU A 75 8.36 6.41 2.10
C LEU A 75 9.42 7.21 1.32
N GLU A 76 10.38 6.54 0.67
CA GLU A 76 11.47 7.18 -0.06
C GLU A 76 11.22 7.28 -1.58
N GLU A 77 10.21 6.59 -2.15
CA GLU A 77 10.01 6.59 -3.61
C GLU A 77 8.55 6.64 -4.10
N CYS A 78 7.63 7.26 -3.34
CA CYS A 78 6.39 7.83 -3.92
C CYS A 78 6.64 9.20 -4.60
N GLY A 79 7.89 9.45 -5.04
CA GLY A 79 8.32 10.61 -5.80
C GLY A 79 8.64 10.34 -7.28
N ARG A 80 8.39 9.12 -7.79
CA ARG A 80 8.74 8.75 -9.18
C ARG A 80 7.58 8.10 -9.95
N MET A 81 6.38 8.66 -9.84
CA MET A 81 5.49 8.65 -11.01
C MET A 81 5.92 9.78 -11.95
N GLY A 82 6.29 9.43 -13.19
CA GLY A 82 6.25 10.35 -14.32
C GLY A 82 7.59 10.86 -14.83
N GLN A 83 8.39 10.00 -15.48
CA GLN A 83 9.13 10.42 -16.67
C GLN A 83 9.05 9.33 -17.74
N SER A 84 8.06 9.48 -18.61
CA SER A 84 8.19 9.08 -20.01
C SER A 84 9.42 9.80 -20.58
N GLN A 85 10.57 9.14 -20.62
CA GLN A 85 11.72 9.59 -21.41
C GLN A 85 12.48 8.38 -21.98
N ALA A 86 12.18 8.07 -23.24
CA ALA A 86 13.21 7.82 -24.24
C ALA A 86 12.96 8.88 -25.32
N SER A 87 13.31 10.13 -25.02
CA SER A 87 14.54 10.77 -25.52
C SER A 87 14.68 10.62 -27.04
N SER A 88 13.82 11.34 -27.75
CA SER A 88 14.20 11.93 -29.02
C SER A 88 15.38 12.88 -28.77
N GLN A 89 16.36 12.83 -29.68
CA GLN A 89 17.35 13.89 -29.93
C GLN A 89 18.66 13.80 -29.14
N CYS A 90 19.47 12.79 -29.46
CA CYS A 90 20.91 12.98 -29.51
C CYS A 90 21.26 13.68 -30.84
N CYS A 91 21.46 14.99 -30.72
CA CYS A 91 22.38 15.86 -31.44
C CYS A 91 22.99 15.32 -32.76
N PHE A 92 22.60 16.00 -33.83
CA PHE A 92 23.51 16.62 -34.81
C PHE A 92 25.01 16.31 -34.62
N GLY A 93 25.59 15.66 -35.62
CA GLY A 93 27.03 15.46 -35.78
C GLY A 93 27.42 15.24 -37.23
N GLY A 94 26.77 15.98 -38.16
CA GLY A 94 27.31 16.17 -39.49
C GLY A 94 28.48 17.14 -39.41
N LEU A 95 29.71 16.64 -39.52
CA LEU A 95 30.85 17.46 -39.88
C LEU A 95 31.54 16.81 -41.08
N ARG A 96 31.16 17.34 -42.24
CA ARG A 96 32.00 17.42 -43.43
C ARG A 96 32.73 18.75 -43.38
#